data_AF-A0A7R9TWV6-F1
#
_entry.id   AF-A0A7R9TWV6-F1
#
_cell.length_a   1.000
_cell.length_b   1.000
_cell.length_c   1.000
_cell.angle_alpha   90.00
_cell.angle_beta   90.00
_cell.angle_gamma   90.00
#
_symmetry.space_group_name_H-M   'P 1'
#
loop_
_entity.id
_entity.type
_entity.pdbx_description
1 polymer ?
#
loop_
_entity_poly.entity_id
_entity_poly.type
_entity_poly.pdbx_seq_one_letter_code
_entity_poly.pdbx_strand_id
1 'polypeptide(L)'
;ASEARRAGWEAPATAVAPLDAVPLAQLATHARAAVFVVSTHGQGEAPANMSAFWSFLRRADLPADSLANLSYAVFGLGDSGYALYNAAARRLDARLAQLGARRLCVAGLGDARHKSGGHEAAFDRWLPTLWRALQASAALPPRAGKGAAFPAPQDAIDAAKGTPDALAIRASAVG
;
A
#
# COMPACT_ATOMS: atom_id res chain seq x y z
N ALA A 1 -11.94 8.21 -5.77
CA ALA A 1 -13.17 8.15 -4.92
C ALA A 1 -14.47 7.94 -5.73
N SER A 2 -14.51 8.36 -7.00
CA SER A 2 -15.69 8.30 -7.88
C SER A 2 -16.08 6.88 -8.35
N GLU A 3 -15.12 5.99 -8.60
CA GLU A 3 -15.41 4.66 -9.16
C GLU A 3 -15.90 3.64 -8.12
N ALA A 4 -15.37 3.69 -6.89
CA ALA A 4 -15.82 2.84 -5.79
C ALA A 4 -17.33 3.03 -5.48
N ARG A 5 -17.86 4.25 -5.63
CA ARG A 5 -19.30 4.54 -5.44
C ARG A 5 -20.18 4.03 -6.58
N ARG A 6 -19.72 4.10 -7.84
CA ARG A 6 -20.43 3.53 -9.00
C ARG A 6 -20.45 1.99 -8.98
N ALA A 7 -19.50 1.37 -8.28
CA ALA A 7 -19.38 -0.07 -8.11
C ALA A 7 -20.26 -0.68 -7.01
N GLY A 8 -21.17 0.08 -6.40
CA GLY A 8 -22.12 -0.43 -5.41
C GLY A 8 -21.53 -0.71 -4.01
N TRP A 9 -20.33 -0.19 -3.71
CA TRP A 9 -19.87 -0.14 -2.32
C TRP A 9 -20.69 0.89 -1.55
N GLU A 10 -21.59 0.45 -0.66
CA GLU A 10 -22.00 1.29 0.47
C GLU A 10 -20.80 1.37 1.41
N ALA A 11 -20.11 2.51 1.39
CA ALA A 11 -18.76 2.63 1.93
C ALA A 11 -18.66 2.30 3.42
N PRO A 12 -17.84 1.32 3.83
CA PRO A 12 -17.01 1.51 4.99
C PRO A 12 -15.70 2.16 4.48
N ALA A 13 -15.59 3.47 4.74
CA ALA A 13 -14.50 4.40 4.44
C ALA A 13 -13.23 3.84 3.73
N THR A 14 -13.28 3.67 2.41
CA THR A 14 -12.05 3.55 1.60
C THR A 14 -11.41 4.93 1.50
N ALA A 15 -10.32 5.16 2.24
CA ALA A 15 -9.62 6.44 2.27
C ALA A 15 -8.26 6.32 1.58
N VAL A 16 -7.98 7.28 0.71
CA VAL A 16 -6.72 7.48 0.04
C VAL A 16 -6.05 8.64 0.76
N ALA A 17 -4.91 8.41 1.40
CA ALA A 17 -4.20 9.44 2.15
C ALA A 17 -2.69 9.33 1.96
N PRO A 18 -1.97 10.45 1.93
CA PRO A 18 -0.51 10.43 2.00
C PRO A 18 -0.07 9.88 3.37
N LEU A 19 1.11 9.27 3.44
CA LEU A 19 1.59 8.58 4.64
C LEU A 19 1.79 9.49 5.86
N ASP A 20 2.07 10.78 5.66
CA ASP A 20 2.17 11.80 6.71
C ASP A 20 0.80 12.16 7.32
N ALA A 21 -0.30 11.96 6.58
CA ALA A 21 -1.66 12.16 7.06
C ALA A 21 -2.25 10.94 7.78
N VAL A 22 -1.52 9.82 7.87
CA VAL A 22 -2.01 8.57 8.49
C VAL A 22 -1.13 8.19 9.69
N PRO A 23 -1.56 8.52 10.92
CA PRO A 23 -0.86 8.08 12.13
C PRO A 23 -0.86 6.56 12.24
N LEU A 24 0.27 5.95 12.64
CA LEU A 24 0.35 4.49 12.80
C LEU A 24 -0.67 3.96 13.82
N ALA A 25 -0.97 4.72 14.88
CA ALA A 25 -2.01 4.37 15.84
C ALA A 25 -3.37 4.15 15.16
N GLN A 26 -3.70 4.91 14.12
CA GLN A 26 -4.93 4.68 13.36
C GLN A 26 -4.87 3.43 12.48
N LEU A 27 -3.68 3.07 11.98
CA LEU A 27 -3.50 1.83 11.22
C LEU A 27 -3.58 0.60 12.12
N ALA A 28 -2.95 0.64 13.29
CA ALA A 28 -2.96 -0.46 14.25
C ALA A 28 -4.36 -0.72 14.82
N THR A 29 -5.13 0.34 15.09
CA THR A 29 -6.43 0.24 15.78
C THR A 29 -7.62 0.15 14.83
N HIS A 30 -7.57 0.83 13.67
CA HIS A 30 -8.76 1.04 12.82
C HIS A 30 -8.62 0.55 11.38
N ALA A 31 -7.46 0.02 10.97
CA ALA A 31 -7.29 -0.51 9.61
C ALA A 31 -7.18 -2.03 9.63
N ARG A 32 -8.10 -2.70 8.94
CA ARG A 32 -8.02 -4.15 8.71
C ARG A 32 -7.14 -4.49 7.51
N ALA A 33 -7.12 -3.59 6.52
CA ALA A 33 -6.21 -3.68 5.39
C ALA A 33 -5.64 -2.31 4.99
N ALA A 34 -4.36 -2.30 4.59
CA ALA A 34 -3.68 -1.14 4.02
C ALA A 34 -2.83 -1.52 2.80
N VAL A 35 -2.94 -0.74 1.72
CA VAL A 35 -2.05 -0.85 0.55
C VAL A 35 -1.12 0.34 0.52
N PHE A 36 0.19 0.09 0.54
CA PHE A 36 1.24 1.11 0.53
C PHE A 36 1.85 1.22 -0.87
N VAL A 37 1.87 2.42 -1.44
CA VAL A 37 2.63 2.73 -2.66
C VAL A 37 3.77 3.65 -2.28
N VAL A 38 5.03 3.25 -2.51
CA VAL A 38 6.20 3.94 -1.93
C VAL A 38 7.30 4.14 -2.97
N SER A 39 7.71 5.38 -3.19
CA SER A 39 8.88 5.71 -4.00
C SER A 39 10.19 5.49 -3.25
N THR A 40 11.30 5.38 -3.98
CA THR A 40 12.64 5.33 -3.40
C THR A 40 13.45 6.51 -3.89
N HIS A 41 14.01 7.30 -2.97
CA HIS A 41 14.78 8.50 -3.29
C HIS A 41 16.28 8.30 -3.08
N GLY A 42 17.08 8.96 -3.93
CA GLY A 42 18.53 9.11 -3.77
C GLY A 42 19.25 7.79 -3.46
N GLN A 43 19.76 7.68 -2.23
CA GLN A 43 20.53 6.53 -1.72
C GLN A 43 19.63 5.48 -1.05
N GLY A 44 18.49 5.15 -1.65
CA GLY A 44 17.59 4.13 -1.11
C GLY A 44 16.74 4.60 0.07
N GLU A 45 16.55 5.91 0.19
CA GLU A 45 15.80 6.53 1.28
C GLU A 45 14.29 6.51 1.03
N ALA A 46 13.54 6.50 2.12
CA ALA A 46 12.10 6.70 2.08
C ALA A 46 11.77 8.14 1.66
N PRO A 47 10.64 8.39 1.00
CA PRO A 47 10.21 9.74 0.63
C PRO A 47 10.00 10.62 1.86
N ALA A 48 10.13 11.94 1.67
CA ALA A 48 10.07 12.90 2.77
C ALA A 48 8.75 12.79 3.56
N ASN A 49 7.62 12.66 2.86
CA ASN A 49 6.31 12.47 3.46
C ASN A 49 6.13 11.14 4.23
N MET A 50 7.05 10.19 4.08
CA MET A 50 7.07 8.94 4.84
C MET A 50 7.99 9.02 6.05
N SER A 51 8.80 10.07 6.21
CA SER A 51 9.86 10.14 7.23
C SER A 51 9.35 9.94 8.66
N ALA A 52 8.26 10.61 9.05
CA ALA A 52 7.68 10.48 10.38
C ALA A 52 7.13 9.06 10.62
N PHE A 53 6.40 8.54 9.64
CA PHE A 53 5.86 7.19 9.65
C PHE A 53 6.97 6.13 9.76
N TRP A 54 8.03 6.28 8.96
CA TRP A 54 9.18 5.38 8.93
C TRP A 54 9.99 5.43 10.22
N SER A 55 10.21 6.63 10.76
CA SER A 55 10.90 6.82 12.04
C SER A 55 10.15 6.14 13.18
N PHE A 56 8.83 6.26 13.20
CA PHE A 56 8.00 5.55 14.15
C PHE A 56 8.14 4.03 14.00
N LEU A 57 7.96 3.49 12.79
CA LEU A 57 8.04 2.04 12.55
C LEU A 57 9.40 1.46 12.96
N ARG A 58 10.48 2.21 12.83
CA ARG A 58 11.85 1.78 13.17
C ARG A 58 12.18 1.79 14.65
N ARG A 59 11.29 2.30 15.51
CA ARG A 59 11.49 2.28 16.95
C ARG A 59 11.69 0.84 17.45
N ALA A 60 12.73 0.65 18.26
CA ALA A 60 13.12 -0.66 18.78
C ALA A 60 12.21 -1.13 19.94
N ASP A 61 11.49 -0.22 20.57
CA ASP A 61 10.58 -0.49 21.70
C ASP A 61 9.18 -0.93 21.26
N LEU A 62 8.93 -1.04 19.95
CA LEU A 62 7.66 -1.56 19.44
C LEU A 62 7.56 -3.08 19.64
N PRO A 63 6.48 -3.57 20.27
CA PRO A 63 6.19 -5.00 20.32
C PRO A 63 6.15 -5.63 18.92
N ALA A 64 6.60 -6.89 18.80
CA ALA A 64 6.64 -7.62 17.53
C ALA A 64 5.25 -7.92 16.93
N ASP A 65 4.19 -7.69 17.70
CA ASP A 65 2.79 -7.87 17.33
C ASP A 65 2.02 -6.54 17.22
N SER A 66 2.73 -5.39 17.22
CA SER A 66 2.14 -4.04 17.15
C SER A 66 1.15 -3.85 16.00
N LEU A 67 1.28 -4.63 14.93
CA LEU A 67 0.46 -4.59 13.72
C LEU A 67 -0.21 -5.95 13.42
N ALA A 68 -0.38 -6.84 14.41
CA ALA A 68 -0.96 -8.17 14.23
C ALA A 68 -2.34 -8.19 13.55
N ASN A 69 -3.11 -7.11 13.73
CA ASN A 69 -4.45 -6.97 13.14
C ASN A 69 -4.45 -6.39 11.72
N LEU A 70 -3.29 -5.94 11.22
CA LEU A 70 -3.16 -5.29 9.93
C LEU A 70 -2.84 -6.31 8.84
N SER A 71 -3.69 -6.43 7.83
CA SER A 71 -3.30 -7.03 6.56
C SER A 71 -2.73 -5.95 5.64
N TYR A 72 -1.66 -6.23 4.89
CA TYR A 72 -1.03 -5.20 4.07
C TYR A 72 -0.52 -5.67 2.72
N ALA A 73 -0.34 -4.74 1.78
CA ALA A 73 0.39 -4.96 0.54
C ALA A 73 1.28 -3.75 0.25
N VAL A 74 2.42 -3.97 -0.42
CA VAL A 74 3.36 -2.91 -0.80
C VAL A 74 3.60 -2.93 -2.30
N PHE A 75 3.55 -1.77 -2.93
CA PHE A 75 4.04 -1.53 -4.28
C PHE A 75 5.15 -0.47 -4.25
N GLY A 76 6.32 -0.81 -4.75
CA GLY A 76 7.46 0.07 -4.81
C GLY A 76 7.59 0.76 -6.17
N LEU A 77 7.90 2.06 -6.14
CA LEU A 77 8.32 2.83 -7.31
C LEU A 77 9.83 3.07 -7.21
N GLY A 78 10.60 2.38 -8.05
CA GLY A 78 12.06 2.51 -8.07
C GLY A 78 12.62 2.56 -9.49
N ASP A 79 13.91 2.85 -9.59
CA ASP A 79 14.64 2.88 -10.86
C ASP A 79 15.85 1.94 -10.75
N SER A 80 15.91 0.92 -11.60
CA SER A 80 16.96 -0.10 -11.59
C SER A 80 18.34 0.43 -12.00
N GLY A 81 18.42 1.66 -12.49
CA GLY A 81 19.65 2.40 -12.71
C GLY A 81 20.35 2.87 -11.43
N TYR A 82 19.64 2.85 -10.30
CA TYR A 82 20.20 3.16 -8.99
C TYR A 82 20.57 1.88 -8.24
N ALA A 83 21.69 1.90 -7.52
CA ALA A 83 22.20 0.74 -6.78
C ALA A 83 21.19 0.21 -5.74
N LEU A 84 20.39 1.09 -5.14
CA LEU A 84 19.43 0.76 -4.10
C LEU A 84 18.00 0.69 -4.63
N TYR A 85 17.82 -0.09 -5.71
CA TYR A 85 16.54 -0.32 -6.38
C TYR A 85 15.44 -0.79 -5.41
N ASN A 86 14.38 0.02 -5.29
CA ASN A 86 13.22 -0.21 -4.42
C ASN A 86 13.55 -0.45 -2.93
N ALA A 87 14.68 0.07 -2.45
CA ALA A 87 15.12 -0.18 -1.07
C ALA A 87 14.10 0.28 -0.01
N ALA A 88 13.42 1.42 -0.23
CA ALA A 88 12.40 1.92 0.70
C ALA A 88 11.22 0.96 0.81
N ALA A 89 10.66 0.53 -0.31
CA ALA A 89 9.54 -0.42 -0.36
C ALA A 89 9.91 -1.78 0.25
N ARG A 90 11.10 -2.31 -0.04
CA ARG A 90 11.60 -3.57 0.53
C ARG A 90 11.77 -3.49 2.04
N ARG A 91 12.33 -2.38 2.54
CA ARG A 91 12.51 -2.14 3.98
C ARG A 91 11.16 -2.01 4.69
N LEU A 92 10.20 -1.30 4.08
CA LEU A 92 8.86 -1.18 4.62
C LEU A 92 8.16 -2.53 4.73
N ASP A 93 8.15 -3.30 3.64
CA ASP A 93 7.55 -4.64 3.59
C ASP A 93 8.14 -5.57 4.66
N ALA A 94 9.48 -5.60 4.79
CA ALA A 94 10.14 -6.37 5.83
C ALA A 94 9.75 -5.91 7.25
N ARG A 95 9.69 -4.60 7.49
CA ARG A 95 9.41 -4.05 8.82
C ARG A 95 7.95 -4.27 9.23
N LEU A 96 7.00 -4.15 8.32
CA LEU A 96 5.60 -4.46 8.58
C LEU A 96 5.41 -5.91 9.00
N ALA A 97 6.07 -6.85 8.30
CA ALA A 97 6.06 -8.26 8.67
C ALA A 97 6.68 -8.53 10.06
N GLN A 98 7.80 -7.85 10.39
CA GLN A 98 8.45 -7.96 11.72
C GLN A 98 7.57 -7.47 12.87
N LEU A 99 6.62 -6.57 12.59
CA LEU A 99 5.67 -6.04 13.57
C LEU A 99 4.34 -6.82 13.56
N GLY A 100 4.30 -7.99 12.94
CA GLY A 100 3.16 -8.91 13.01
C GLY A 100 2.10 -8.67 11.92
N ALA A 101 2.28 -7.68 11.05
CA ALA A 101 1.33 -7.44 9.97
C ALA A 101 1.32 -8.61 8.97
N ARG A 102 0.14 -8.96 8.48
CA ARG A 102 -0.05 -10.07 7.54
C ARG A 102 0.04 -9.59 6.10
N ARG A 103 1.06 -10.03 5.37
CA ARG A 103 1.21 -9.72 3.94
C ARG A 103 0.08 -10.37 3.13
N LEU A 104 -0.62 -9.56 2.32
CA LEU A 104 -1.69 -10.00 1.41
C LEU A 104 -1.12 -10.68 0.17
N CYS A 105 -0.13 -10.04 -0.46
CA CYS A 105 0.55 -10.56 -1.66
C CYS A 105 2.02 -10.12 -1.66
N VAL A 106 2.85 -10.78 -2.46
CA VAL A 106 4.25 -10.38 -2.65
C VAL A 106 4.32 -8.90 -3.07
N ALA A 107 5.31 -8.17 -2.56
CA ALA A 107 5.50 -6.77 -2.91
C ALA A 107 5.75 -6.61 -4.41
N GLY A 108 5.02 -5.70 -5.06
CA GLY A 108 5.26 -5.34 -6.45
C GLY A 108 6.38 -4.33 -6.54
N LEU A 109 7.28 -4.48 -7.51
CA LEU A 109 8.44 -3.61 -7.69
C LEU A 109 8.41 -3.00 -9.08
N GLY A 110 7.96 -1.75 -9.18
CA GLY A 110 8.00 -0.98 -10.41
C GLY A 110 9.41 -0.52 -10.74
N ASP A 111 9.73 -0.47 -12.03
CA ASP A 111 11.01 0.02 -12.54
C ASP A 111 10.79 1.13 -13.57
N ALA A 112 11.24 2.35 -13.26
CA ALA A 112 11.15 3.52 -14.16
C ALA A 112 11.83 3.27 -15.51
N ARG A 113 12.88 2.45 -15.54
CA ARG A 113 13.66 2.14 -16.75
C ARG A 113 13.11 0.98 -17.57
N HIS A 114 12.00 0.36 -17.14
CA HIS A 114 11.42 -0.74 -17.87
C HIS A 114 10.96 -0.28 -19.26
N LYS A 115 11.60 -0.79 -20.31
CA LYS A 115 11.40 -0.33 -21.69
C LYS A 115 9.98 -0.49 -22.22
N SER A 116 9.21 -1.41 -21.63
CA SER A 116 7.85 -1.73 -22.05
C SER A 116 6.83 -1.25 -21.03
N GLY A 117 6.85 0.04 -20.66
CA GLY A 117 5.82 0.65 -19.81
C GLY A 117 6.24 0.94 -18.36
N GLY A 118 7.53 1.16 -18.08
CA GLY A 118 7.99 1.68 -16.79
C GLY A 118 7.44 0.94 -15.56
N HIS A 119 7.01 1.70 -14.56
CA HIS A 119 6.39 1.15 -13.36
C HIS A 119 5.02 0.50 -13.64
N GLU A 120 4.27 1.00 -14.63
CA GLU A 120 2.90 0.56 -14.95
C GLU A 120 2.87 -0.92 -15.31
N ALA A 121 3.84 -1.38 -16.10
CA ALA A 121 3.94 -2.78 -16.50
C ALA A 121 4.07 -3.73 -15.29
N ALA A 122 4.80 -3.33 -14.25
CA ALA A 122 4.91 -4.12 -13.03
C ALA A 122 3.64 -4.02 -12.18
N PHE A 123 3.02 -2.84 -12.15
CA PHE A 123 1.78 -2.61 -11.42
C PHE A 123 0.63 -3.43 -12.00
N ASP A 124 0.47 -3.50 -13.32
CA ASP A 124 -0.56 -4.28 -14.00
C ASP A 124 -0.42 -5.79 -13.75
N ARG A 125 0.81 -6.29 -13.59
CA ARG A 125 1.05 -7.69 -13.20
C ARG A 125 0.76 -7.93 -11.73
N TRP A 126 1.01 -6.94 -10.89
CA TRP A 126 0.86 -7.04 -9.44
C TRP A 126 -0.61 -6.90 -8.99
N LEU A 127 -1.37 -5.99 -9.61
CA LEU A 127 -2.74 -5.67 -9.21
C LEU A 127 -3.69 -6.89 -9.17
N PRO A 128 -3.67 -7.83 -10.15
CA PRO A 128 -4.47 -9.05 -10.06
C PRO A 128 -4.11 -9.96 -8.88
N THR A 129 -2.86 -9.90 -8.39
CA THR A 129 -2.41 -10.69 -7.23
C THR A 129 -2.95 -10.09 -5.94
N LEU A 130 -2.93 -8.76 -5.81
CA LEU A 130 -3.57 -8.03 -4.73
C LEU A 130 -5.07 -8.35 -4.68
N TRP A 131 -5.71 -8.45 -5.84
CA TRP A 131 -7.12 -8.82 -5.95
C TRP A 131 -7.50 -10.18 -5.46
N ARG A 132 -6.75 -11.18 -5.87
CA ARG A 132 -6.98 -12.53 -5.38
C ARG A 132 -6.77 -12.59 -3.87
N ALA A 133 -5.75 -11.89 -3.35
CA ALA A 133 -5.48 -11.82 -1.92
C ALA A 133 -6.56 -11.12 -1.11
N LEU A 134 -7.04 -9.95 -1.57
CA LEU A 134 -8.12 -9.21 -0.88
C LEU A 134 -9.43 -10.00 -0.87
N GLN A 135 -9.77 -10.69 -1.96
CA GLN A 135 -10.98 -11.54 -2.04
C GLN A 135 -10.89 -12.78 -1.15
N ALA A 136 -9.70 -13.36 -1.00
CA ALA A 136 -9.47 -14.52 -0.12
C ALA A 136 -9.29 -14.14 1.35
N SER A 137 -9.17 -12.85 1.68
CA SER A 137 -8.85 -12.40 3.02
C SER A 137 -10.09 -12.38 3.91
N ALA A 138 -10.17 -13.35 4.84
CA ALA A 138 -11.20 -13.40 5.88
C ALA A 138 -11.19 -12.19 6.85
N ALA A 139 -10.14 -11.36 6.81
CA ALA A 139 -10.04 -10.15 7.63
C ALA A 139 -10.92 -8.98 7.10
N LEU A 140 -11.44 -9.09 5.88
CA LEU A 140 -12.34 -8.11 5.28
C LEU A 140 -13.79 -8.60 5.35
N PRO A 141 -14.77 -7.73 5.64
CA PRO A 141 -16.17 -8.11 5.66
C PRO A 141 -16.61 -8.64 4.27
N PRO A 142 -17.54 -9.61 4.22
CA PRO A 142 -18.03 -10.15 2.96
C PRO A 142 -18.62 -9.04 2.09
N ARG A 143 -18.30 -9.11 0.80
CA ARG A 143 -18.69 -8.15 -0.23
C ARG A 143 -20.21 -7.96 -0.26
N ALA A 144 -20.70 -6.75 0.00
CA ALA A 144 -22.06 -6.38 -0.34
C ALA A 144 -22.14 -6.14 -1.86
N GLY A 145 -22.56 -7.15 -2.63
CA GLY A 145 -22.88 -7.02 -4.05
C GLY A 145 -21.94 -7.73 -5.05
N LYS A 146 -22.50 -8.15 -6.19
CA LYS A 146 -21.77 -8.74 -7.33
C LYS A 146 -21.29 -7.62 -8.27
N GLY A 147 -19.97 -7.53 -8.50
CA GLY A 147 -19.31 -6.41 -9.21
C GLY A 147 -18.93 -5.29 -8.22
N ALA A 148 -17.80 -4.57 -8.24
CA ALA A 148 -16.73 -4.41 -9.21
C ALA A 148 -15.32 -4.31 -8.56
N ALA A 149 -14.32 -3.93 -9.36
CA ALA A 149 -12.89 -3.75 -9.02
C ALA A 149 -12.57 -2.34 -8.44
N PHE A 150 -11.45 -2.20 -7.72
CA PHE A 150 -10.67 -0.95 -7.46
C PHE A 150 -10.60 -0.08 -8.70
N PRO A 151 -10.29 1.22 -8.50
CA PRO A 151 -9.81 2.07 -9.57
C PRO A 151 -8.91 1.35 -10.57
N ALA A 152 -9.12 1.69 -11.84
CA ALA A 152 -8.24 1.27 -12.92
C ALA A 152 -6.78 1.55 -12.54
N PRO A 153 -5.82 0.70 -12.94
CA PRO A 153 -4.42 0.87 -12.61
C PRO A 153 -3.90 2.31 -12.82
N GLN A 154 -4.39 2.95 -13.89
CA GLN A 154 -4.08 4.31 -14.24
C GLN A 154 -4.55 5.35 -13.20
N ASP A 155 -5.70 5.18 -12.56
CA ASP A 155 -6.21 6.13 -11.55
C ASP A 155 -5.44 6.03 -10.21
N ALA A 156 -5.02 4.82 -9.84
CA ALA A 156 -4.15 4.60 -8.67
C ALA A 156 -2.74 5.16 -8.92
N ILE A 157 -2.26 5.01 -10.16
CA ILE A 157 -0.98 5.55 -10.62
C ILE A 157 -1.06 7.07 -10.79
N ASP A 158 -2.14 7.64 -11.30
CA ASP A 158 -2.32 9.08 -11.51
C ASP A 158 -2.56 9.80 -10.17
N ALA A 159 -3.24 9.16 -9.22
CA ALA A 159 -3.25 9.61 -7.83
C ALA A 159 -1.83 9.60 -7.22
N ALA A 160 -1.04 8.55 -7.47
CA ALA A 160 0.35 8.44 -7.03
C ALA A 160 1.35 9.33 -7.83
N LYS A 161 1.00 9.78 -9.04
CA LYS A 161 1.76 10.72 -9.87
C LYS A 161 1.40 12.18 -9.57
N GLY A 162 0.14 12.44 -9.19
CA GLY A 162 -0.40 13.78 -8.89
C GLY A 162 -0.30 14.19 -7.41
N THR A 163 -0.05 13.25 -6.50
CA THR A 163 0.47 13.53 -5.16
C THR A 163 1.90 13.01 -5.09
N PRO A 164 2.91 13.81 -4.70
CA PRO A 164 4.32 13.44 -4.91
C PRO A 164 4.81 12.19 -4.16
N ASP A 165 3.96 11.52 -3.36
CA ASP A 165 4.45 11.07 -2.08
C ASP A 165 3.51 10.01 -1.47
N ALA A 166 4.12 8.94 -0.92
CA ALA A 166 3.55 7.63 -0.65
C ALA A 166 2.08 7.55 -0.18
N LEU A 167 1.31 6.63 -0.77
CA LEU A 167 -0.15 6.51 -0.60
C LEU A 167 -0.54 5.28 0.23
N ALA A 168 -1.40 5.46 1.22
CA ALA A 168 -2.10 4.39 1.92
C ALA A 168 -3.56 4.33 1.46
N ILE A 169 -3.97 3.21 0.86
CA ILE A 169 -5.40 2.92 0.64
C ILE A 169 -5.87 2.09 1.84
N ARG A 170 -6.62 2.74 2.73
CA ARG A 170 -7.23 2.09 3.91
C ARG A 170 -8.56 1.50 3.51
N ALA A 171 -8.81 0.24 3.88
CA ALA A 171 -10.15 -0.33 3.96
C ALA A 171 -10.47 -0.57 5.44
N SER A 172 -11.41 0.20 5.99
CA SER A 172 -11.97 -0.07 7.31
C SER A 172 -13.26 -0.88 7.15
N ALA A 173 -13.59 -1.71 8.14
CA ALA A 173 -14.90 -2.31 8.29
C ALA A 173 -15.57 -1.62 9.47
N VAL A 174 -16.72 -0.99 9.25
CA VAL A 174 -17.54 -0.45 10.34
C VAL A 174 -18.25 -1.63 11.01
N GLY A 175 -18.07 -1.75 12.31
CA GLY A 175 -18.83 -2.58 13.23
C GLY A 175 -18.73 -1.94 14.61
#